data_AF-A0A5C4TJR9-F1
#
_entry.id   AF-A0A5C4TJR9-F1
#
_cell.length_a   1.000
_cell.length_b   1.000
_cell.length_c   1.000
_cell.angle_alpha   90.00
_cell.angle_beta   90.00
_cell.angle_gamma   90.00
#
_symmetry.space_group_name_H-M   'P 1'
#
loop_
_entity.id
_entity.type
_entity.pdbx_description
1 polymer ?
#
loop_
_entity_poly.entity_id
_entity_poly.type
_entity_poly.pdbx_seq_one_letter_code
_entity_poly.pdbx_strand_id
1 'polypeptide(L)'
;MPLAHYHTEVDIVVLKCAKCQRYYACYQCHDELAGHHFAPVDIDDPTPVLCGVCRNTLTYQQYRLGHCPYCGHAFNPKCQLHHDIYFRS
;
A
#
# COMPACT_ATOMS: atom_id res chain seq x y z
N MET A 1 17.21 -1.66 0.23
CA MET A 1 16.69 -0.55 -0.58
C MET A 1 15.88 0.34 0.36
N PRO A 2 16.35 1.54 0.72
CA PRO A 2 15.75 2.26 1.83
C PRO A 2 14.47 2.96 1.37
N LEU A 3 13.38 2.72 2.09
CA LEU A 3 12.16 3.51 2.06
C LEU A 3 12.50 4.92 2.58
N ALA A 4 12.81 5.86 1.67
CA ALA A 4 13.28 7.19 2.06
C ALA A 4 12.18 8.09 2.66
N HIS A 5 10.91 7.85 2.35
CA HIS A 5 9.83 8.80 2.68
C HIS A 5 8.99 8.47 3.92
N TYR A 6 8.89 7.18 4.28
CA TYR A 6 8.04 6.75 5.40
C TYR A 6 8.86 5.85 6.34
N HIS A 7 9.80 6.47 7.06
CA HIS A 7 10.61 5.81 8.10
C HIS A 7 9.85 5.71 9.43
N THR A 8 8.67 5.08 9.43
CA THR A 8 8.01 4.71 10.68
C THR A 8 7.71 3.22 10.70
N GLU A 9 7.93 2.57 11.84
CA GLU A 9 7.76 1.12 12.06
C GLU A 9 6.34 0.59 11.75
N VAL A 10 5.40 1.49 11.50
CA VAL A 10 4.00 1.23 11.15
C VAL A 10 3.71 1.34 9.64
N ASP A 11 4.67 1.82 8.84
CA ASP A 11 4.52 1.99 7.39
C ASP A 11 4.95 0.75 6.60
N ILE A 12 4.29 -0.35 6.96
CA ILE A 12 4.57 -1.67 6.41
C ILE A 12 3.67 -2.01 5.22
N VAL A 13 2.71 -1.17 4.86
CA VAL A 13 1.79 -1.46 3.74
C VAL A 13 2.46 -1.13 2.42
N VAL A 14 2.41 -2.09 1.49
CA VAL A 14 2.99 -1.96 0.17
C VAL A 14 1.85 -1.96 -0.84
N LEU A 15 1.74 -0.90 -1.60
CA LEU A 15 0.61 -0.63 -2.49
C LEU A 15 0.95 -1.07 -3.90
N LYS A 16 0.00 -1.77 -4.52
CA LYS A 16 0.07 -2.14 -5.93
C LYS A 16 -0.31 -0.93 -6.78
N CYS A 17 0.50 -0.63 -7.79
CA CYS A 17 0.15 0.37 -8.80
C CYS A 17 -0.63 -0.30 -9.93
N ALA A 18 -1.79 0.24 -10.31
CA ALA A 18 -2.62 -0.34 -11.38
C ALA A 18 -1.93 -0.32 -12.75
N LYS A 19 -1.06 0.67 -12.99
CA LYS A 19 -0.39 0.86 -14.30
C LYS A 19 0.75 -0.12 -14.53
N CYS A 20 1.61 -0.33 -13.53
CA CYS A 20 2.79 -1.19 -13.65
C CYS A 20 2.68 -2.52 -12.88
N GLN A 21 1.58 -2.72 -12.14
CA GLN A 21 1.30 -3.93 -11.35
C GLN A 21 2.42 -4.28 -10.35
N ARG A 22 3.20 -3.27 -9.93
CA ARG A 22 4.30 -3.37 -8.98
C ARG A 22 3.91 -2.82 -7.62
N TYR A 23 4.55 -3.35 -6.59
CA TYR A 23 4.31 -3.01 -5.20
C TYR A 23 5.34 -2.00 -4.71
N TYR A 24 4.87 -0.88 -4.16
CA TYR A 24 5.72 0.16 -3.58
C TYR A 24 5.21 0.57 -2.21
N ALA A 25 6.13 0.91 -1.30
CA ALA A 25 5.76 1.35 0.05
C ALA A 25 4.95 2.65 0.05
N CYS A 26 5.15 3.50 -0.96
CA CYS A 26 4.45 4.77 -1.07
C CYS A 26 4.33 5.22 -2.52
N TYR A 27 3.32 6.03 -2.82
CA TYR A 27 3.12 6.57 -4.17
C TYR A 27 4.27 7.49 -4.60
N GLN A 28 4.87 8.26 -3.68
CA GLN A 28 6.04 9.10 -3.97
C GLN A 28 7.27 8.26 -4.33
N CYS A 29 7.47 7.17 -3.60
CA CYS A 29 8.54 6.19 -3.83
C CYS A 29 8.37 5.54 -5.21
N HIS A 30 7.12 5.25 -5.58
CA HIS A 30 6.79 4.80 -6.91
C HIS A 30 7.12 5.87 -7.95
N ASP A 31 6.67 7.12 -7.79
CA ASP A 31 6.82 8.17 -8.79
C ASP A 31 8.29 8.48 -9.09
N GLU A 32 9.15 8.45 -8.07
CA GLU A 32 10.60 8.62 -8.24
C GLU A 32 11.28 7.44 -8.92
N LEU A 33 10.82 6.20 -8.67
CA LEU A 33 11.50 4.98 -9.14
C LEU A 33 10.93 4.43 -10.46
N ALA A 34 9.63 4.59 -10.69
CA ALA A 34 8.92 4.00 -11.82
C ALA A 34 8.95 4.87 -13.07
N GLY A 35 9.35 6.15 -12.94
CA GLY A 35 9.38 7.10 -14.06
C GLY A 35 7.98 7.45 -14.60
N HIS A 36 6.94 7.15 -13.83
CA HIS A 36 5.56 7.54 -14.12
C HIS A 36 4.79 7.71 -12.81
N HIS A 37 3.66 8.43 -12.87
CA HIS A 37 2.80 8.62 -11.71
C HIS A 37 2.09 7.33 -11.30
N PHE A 38 1.91 7.17 -9.99
CA PHE A 38 1.18 6.09 -9.35
C PHE A 38 -0.26 6.11 -9.84
N ALA A 39 -0.76 4.94 -10.23
CA ALA A 39 -2.13 4.76 -10.64
C ALA A 39 -2.88 4.00 -9.54
N PRO A 40 -3.98 4.57 -9.00
CA PRO A 40 -4.80 3.88 -8.00
C PRO A 40 -5.38 2.60 -8.57
N VAL A 41 -5.47 1.59 -7.71
CA VAL A 41 -6.09 0.29 -8.02
C VAL A 41 -7.58 0.34 -7.74
N ASP A 42 -8.35 -0.46 -8.49
CA ASP A 42 -9.78 -0.61 -8.21
C ASP A 42 -9.97 -1.30 -6.85
N ILE A 43 -11.00 -0.89 -6.12
CA ILE A 43 -11.34 -1.48 -4.81
C ILE A 43 -11.67 -2.98 -4.89
N ASP A 44 -12.04 -3.46 -6.09
CA ASP A 44 -12.33 -4.86 -6.39
C ASP A 44 -11.07 -5.70 -6.69
N ASP A 45 -9.87 -5.10 -6.74
CA ASP A 45 -8.64 -5.89 -6.89
C ASP A 45 -8.51 -6.86 -5.70
N PRO A 46 -8.18 -8.14 -5.93
CA PRO A 46 -8.03 -9.12 -4.86
C PRO A 46 -6.74 -8.93 -4.05
N THR A 47 -5.78 -8.17 -4.56
CA THR A 47 -4.41 -8.01 -4.05
C THR A 47 -3.87 -6.57 -4.10
N PRO A 48 -4.67 -5.52 -3.78
CA PRO A 48 -4.25 -4.14 -3.94
C PRO A 48 -3.15 -3.72 -2.96
N VAL A 49 -3.08 -4.41 -1.81
CA VAL A 49 -2.12 -4.11 -0.75
C VAL A 49 -1.37 -5.38 -0.40
N LEU A 50 -0.10 -5.24 -0.04
CA LEU A 50 0.75 -6.30 0.48
C LEU A 50 1.31 -5.88 1.84
N CYS A 51 1.26 -6.77 2.81
CA CYS A 51 1.87 -6.56 4.12
C CYS A 51 3.38 -6.75 4.02
N GLY A 52 4.18 -5.72 4.26
CA GLY A 52 5.64 -5.78 4.26
C GLY A 52 6.25 -6.67 5.35
N VAL A 53 5.48 -7.01 6.39
CA VAL A 53 5.92 -7.90 7.48
C VAL A 53 5.73 -9.36 7.10
N CYS A 54 4.49 -9.79 6.85
CA CYS A 54 4.20 -11.20 6.56
C CYS A 54 4.16 -11.53 5.06
N ARG A 55 4.24 -10.52 4.19
CA ARG A 55 4.17 -10.62 2.72
C ARG A 55 2.86 -11.18 2.18
N ASN A 56 1.82 -11.27 3.01
CA ASN A 56 0.48 -11.59 2.55
C ASN A 56 -0.15 -10.39 1.84
N THR A 57 -0.84 -10.66 0.74
CA THR A 57 -1.68 -9.68 0.06
C THR A 57 -3.01 -9.53 0.78
N LEU A 58 -3.56 -8.33 0.72
CA LEU A 58 -4.73 -7.89 1.44
C LEU A 58 -5.70 -7.27 0.44
N THR A 59 -6.98 -7.57 0.60
CA THR A 59 -8.05 -6.87 -0.12
C THR A 59 -8.26 -5.47 0.47
N TYR A 60 -8.95 -4.62 -0.28
CA TYR A 60 -9.40 -3.32 0.18
C TYR A 60 -10.15 -3.40 1.53
N GLN A 61 -11.06 -4.36 1.69
CA GLN A 61 -11.82 -4.55 2.93
C GLN A 61 -10.92 -4.89 4.11
N GLN A 62 -9.92 -5.75 3.91
CA GLN A 62 -8.95 -6.12 4.95
C GLN A 62 -8.04 -4.93 5.31
N TYR A 63 -7.63 -4.15 4.31
CA TYR A 63 -6.86 -2.92 4.53
C TYR A 63 -7.62 -1.91 5.41
N ARG A 64 -8.94 -1.76 5.20
CA ARG A 64 -9.81 -0.89 6.01
C ARG A 64 -9.93 -1.30 7.48
N LEU A 65 -9.52 -2.51 7.87
CA LEU A 65 -9.47 -2.92 9.28
C LEU A 65 -8.39 -2.18 10.08
N GLY A 66 -7.42 -1.54 9.39
CA GLY A 66 -6.32 -0.82 10.03
C GLY A 66 -5.24 -1.72 10.64
N HIS A 67 -5.29 -3.03 10.41
CA HIS A 67 -4.25 -3.98 10.80
C HIS A 67 -4.25 -5.18 9.85
N CYS A 68 -3.13 -5.91 9.82
CA CYS A 68 -3.03 -7.12 9.02
C CYS A 68 -3.78 -8.27 9.71
N PRO A 69 -4.81 -8.88 9.09
CA PRO A 69 -5.52 -10.03 9.66
C PRO A 69 -4.65 -11.29 9.77
N TYR A 70 -3.51 -11.36 9.07
CA TYR A 70 -2.62 -12.52 9.08
C TYR A 70 -1.55 -12.47 10.16
N CYS A 71 -0.97 -11.29 10.42
CA CYS A 71 0.10 -11.14 11.42
C CYS A 71 -0.26 -10.24 12.60
N GLY A 72 -1.41 -9.58 12.58
CA GLY A 72 -1.86 -8.67 13.63
C GLY A 72 -1.14 -7.32 13.67
N HIS A 73 -0.17 -7.06 12.78
CA HIS A 73 0.55 -5.79 12.78
C HIS A 73 -0.37 -4.64 12.40
N ALA A 74 -0.39 -3.59 13.21
CA ALA A 74 -1.18 -2.40 12.96
C ALA A 74 -0.64 -1.61 11.76
N PHE A 75 -1.52 -1.14 10.89
CA PHE A 75 -1.15 -0.25 9.81
C PHE A 75 -1.03 1.19 10.31
N ASN A 76 -0.19 1.99 9.66
CA ASN A 76 -0.11 3.41 9.95
C ASN A 76 -1.49 4.07 9.73
N PRO A 77 -2.12 4.66 10.77
CA PRO A 77 -3.40 5.34 10.60
C PRO A 77 -3.31 6.52 9.64
N LYS A 78 -2.12 7.10 9.42
CA LYS A 78 -1.91 8.12 8.38
C LYS A 78 -2.07 7.58 6.96
N CYS A 79 -1.87 6.29 6.73
CA CYS A 79 -2.08 5.68 5.41
C CYS A 79 -3.56 5.56 5.07
N GLN A 80 -4.45 5.56 6.06
CA GLN A 80 -5.89 5.65 5.83
C GLN A 80 -6.31 7.03 5.28
N LEU A 81 -5.51 8.09 5.50
CA LEU A 81 -5.79 9.42 4.94
C LEU A 81 -5.51 9.52 3.44
N HIS A 82 -4.64 8.65 2.91
CA HIS A 82 -4.29 8.61 1.49
C HIS A 82 -5.10 7.58 0.70
N HIS A 83 -6.18 7.10 1.30
CA HIS A 83 -7.06 6.12 0.70
C HIS A 83 -7.54 6.51 -0.71
N ASP A 84 -7.91 7.78 -0.89
CA ASP A 84 -8.38 8.32 -2.17
C ASP A 84 -7.29 8.43 -3.24
N ILE A 85 -6.01 8.35 -2.83
CA ILE A 85 -4.85 8.32 -3.74
C ILE A 85 -4.53 6.88 -4.15
N TYR A 86 -4.81 5.92 -3.26
CA TYR A 86 -4.43 4.51 -3.44
C TYR A 86 -5.49 3.71 -4.18
N PHE A 87 -6.76 4.06 -3.97
CA PHE A 87 -7.90 3.33 -4.51
C PHE A 87 -8.80 4.24 -5.32
N ARG A 88 -9.33 3.71 -6.43
CA ARG A 88 -10.45 4.30 -7.17
C ARG A 88 -11.70 3.46 -6.94
N SER A 89 -12.82 4.12 -6.72
CA SER A 89 -14.17 3.52 -6.66
C SER A 89 -14.78 3.35 -8.04
#